data_AF-A0A838XMI7-F1
#
_entry.id   AF-A0A838XMI7-F1
#
_cell.length_a   1.000
_cell.length_b   1.000
_cell.length_c   1.000
_cell.angle_alpha   90.00
_cell.angle_beta   90.00
_cell.angle_gamma   90.00
#
_symmetry.space_group_name_H-M   'P 1'
#
loop_
_entity.id
_entity.type
_entity.pdbx_description
1 polymer ?
#
loop_
_entity_poly.entity_id
_entity_poly.type
_entity_poly.pdbx_seq_one_letter_code
_entity_poly.pdbx_strand_id
1 'polypeptide(L)'
;MASGLIENMLEKSMQRVESRKAFRRPLADYQYVQGRMSDMKIASVVCRLMTYAGLEKLAANTEDASIVCSVGKFLAGEKLLEAAEHLVQLHGHLGFMNNHLSRQLRDAVGMRIAGGTSDIQRINIFNQMRHQHHLNANAAPVHMAAAE
;
A
#
# COMPACT_ATOMS: atom_id res chain seq x y z
N MET A 1 -9.80 -4.21 -0.94
CA MET A 1 -9.98 -4.12 0.53
C MET A 1 -9.18 -2.98 1.15
N ALA A 2 -7.83 -3.00 1.10
CA ALA A 2 -6.97 -2.01 1.79
C ALA A 2 -7.36 -0.55 1.53
N SER A 3 -7.53 -0.14 0.26
CA SER A 3 -7.96 1.23 -0.07
C SER A 3 -9.25 1.65 0.67
N GLY A 4 -10.27 0.80 0.69
CA GLY A 4 -11.53 1.12 1.37
C GLY A 4 -11.37 1.24 2.90
N LEU A 5 -10.55 0.38 3.50
CA LEU A 5 -10.21 0.50 4.93
C LEU A 5 -9.48 1.81 5.22
N ILE A 6 -8.51 2.20 4.39
CA ILE A 6 -7.77 3.45 4.53
C ILE A 6 -8.69 4.67 4.37
N GLU A 7 -9.63 4.68 3.41
CA GLU A 7 -10.62 5.77 3.30
C GLU A 7 -11.49 5.88 4.56
N ASN A 8 -11.89 4.75 5.16
CA ASN A 8 -12.63 4.80 6.42
C ASN A 8 -11.80 5.35 7.59
N MET A 9 -10.51 5.01 7.64
CA MET A 9 -9.58 5.58 8.63
C MET A 9 -9.37 7.08 8.43
N LEU A 10 -9.29 7.53 7.17
CA LEU A 10 -9.19 8.93 6.79
C LEU A 10 -10.39 9.73 7.25
N GLU A 11 -11.60 9.23 7.01
CA GLU A 11 -12.84 9.90 7.42
C GLU A 11 -12.88 10.13 8.95
N LYS A 12 -12.60 9.07 9.73
CA LYS A 12 -12.50 9.16 11.19
C LYS A 12 -11.42 10.15 11.63
N SER A 13 -10.27 10.11 10.97
CA SER A 13 -9.14 11.01 11.26
C SER A 13 -9.47 12.45 10.93
N MET A 14 -10.17 12.72 9.83
CA MET A 14 -10.58 14.06 9.42
C MET A 14 -11.51 14.67 10.48
N GLN A 15 -12.53 13.93 10.91
CA GLN A 15 -13.42 14.36 11.99
C GLN A 15 -12.63 14.69 13.27
N ARG A 16 -11.60 13.89 13.59
CA ARG A 16 -10.76 14.11 14.76
C ARG A 16 -9.90 15.37 14.64
N VAL A 17 -9.21 15.57 13.52
CA VAL A 17 -8.24 16.66 13.38
C VAL A 17 -8.91 18.03 13.26
N GLU A 18 -10.12 18.08 12.71
CA GLU A 18 -10.96 19.29 12.66
C GLU A 18 -11.55 19.65 14.03
N SER A 19 -12.07 18.65 14.77
CA SER A 19 -12.75 18.89 16.05
C SER A 19 -11.80 19.12 17.23
N ARG A 20 -10.61 18.50 17.22
CA ARG A 20 -9.67 18.61 18.34
C ARG A 20 -8.82 19.87 18.21
N LYS A 21 -8.89 20.73 19.24
CA LYS A 21 -7.99 21.88 19.39
C LYS A 21 -6.86 21.55 20.38
N ALA A 22 -5.65 21.93 20.02
CA ALA A 22 -4.47 21.88 20.88
C ALA A 22 -3.57 23.07 20.56
N PHE A 23 -2.90 23.62 21.58
CA PHE A 23 -2.07 24.83 21.45
C PHE A 23 -2.78 25.96 20.66
N ARG A 24 -4.06 26.20 21.02
CA ARG A 24 -4.92 27.30 20.53
C ARG A 24 -5.45 27.20 19.09
N ARG A 25 -5.23 26.11 18.37
CA ARG A 25 -5.81 25.89 17.04
C ARG A 25 -6.20 24.42 16.78
N PRO A 26 -7.07 24.13 15.79
CA PRO A 26 -7.35 22.76 15.36
C PRO A 26 -6.09 21.98 15.03
N LEU A 27 -6.13 20.66 15.18
CA LEU A 27 -5.02 19.80 14.76
C LEU A 27 -4.79 19.86 13.24
N ALA A 28 -5.84 20.09 12.46
CA ALA A 28 -5.77 20.23 11.00
C ALA A 28 -4.80 21.35 10.53
N ASP A 29 -4.54 22.36 11.36
CA ASP A 29 -3.68 23.50 11.02
C ASP A 29 -2.18 23.22 11.14
N TYR A 30 -1.79 22.04 11.63
CA TYR A 30 -0.39 21.68 11.78
C TYR A 30 0.10 20.88 10.58
N GLN A 31 1.19 21.31 9.96
CA GLN A 31 1.79 20.67 8.78
C GLN A 31 2.09 19.17 9.00
N TYR A 32 2.53 18.77 10.19
CA TYR A 32 2.78 17.36 10.49
C TYR A 32 1.49 16.51 10.53
N VAL A 33 0.33 17.12 10.83
CA VAL A 33 -0.98 16.46 10.73
C VAL A 33 -1.42 16.38 9.28
N GLN A 34 -1.27 17.46 8.54
CA GLN A 34 -1.57 17.52 7.10
C GLN A 34 -0.77 16.48 6.32
N GLY A 35 0.52 16.30 6.65
CA GLY A 35 1.37 15.26 6.10
C GLY A 35 0.77 13.87 6.27
N ARG A 36 0.49 13.46 7.52
CA ARG A 36 -0.13 12.14 7.81
C ARG A 36 -1.45 11.92 7.08
N MET A 37 -2.31 12.94 7.05
CA MET A 37 -3.60 12.87 6.35
C MET A 37 -3.40 12.70 4.83
N SER A 38 -2.43 13.43 4.26
CA SER A 38 -2.11 13.34 2.84
C SER A 38 -1.48 11.99 2.50
N ASP A 39 -0.57 11.48 3.32
CA ASP A 39 0.07 10.17 3.15
C ASP A 39 -0.96 9.04 3.15
N MET A 40 -1.94 9.08 4.08
CA MET A 40 -3.07 8.15 4.09
C MET A 40 -3.90 8.25 2.79
N LYS A 41 -4.15 9.47 2.28
CA LYS A 41 -4.91 9.65 1.03
C LYS A 41 -4.17 9.08 -0.18
N ILE A 42 -2.88 9.40 -0.29
CA ILE A 42 -2.01 8.86 -1.34
C ILE A 42 -2.00 7.33 -1.26
N ALA A 43 -1.79 6.77 -0.06
CA ALA A 43 -1.81 5.33 0.17
C ALA A 43 -3.10 4.67 -0.35
N SER A 44 -4.26 5.25 -0.03
CA SER A 44 -5.55 4.74 -0.53
C SER A 44 -5.63 4.75 -2.06
N VAL A 45 -5.25 5.86 -2.69
CA VAL A 45 -5.30 6.03 -4.15
C VAL A 45 -4.39 5.00 -4.83
N VAL A 46 -3.14 4.89 -4.38
CA VAL A 46 -2.17 3.95 -4.99
C VAL A 46 -2.61 2.51 -4.77
N CYS A 47 -3.13 2.15 -3.60
CA CYS A 47 -3.65 0.79 -3.35
C CYS A 47 -4.79 0.43 -4.31
N ARG A 48 -5.68 1.39 -4.59
CA ARG A 48 -6.81 1.19 -5.53
C ARG A 48 -6.30 1.00 -6.96
N LEU A 49 -5.43 1.90 -7.41
CA LEU A 49 -4.87 1.85 -8.76
C LEU A 49 -4.06 0.56 -9.00
N MET A 50 -3.22 0.16 -8.04
CA MET A 50 -2.46 -1.10 -8.14
C MET A 50 -3.36 -2.33 -8.16
N THR A 51 -4.48 -2.31 -7.43
CA THR A 51 -5.45 -3.41 -7.46
C THR A 51 -6.09 -3.53 -8.85
N TYR A 52 -6.52 -2.41 -9.44
CA TYR A 52 -7.10 -2.41 -10.77
C TYR A 52 -6.09 -2.77 -11.87
N ALA A 53 -4.86 -2.26 -11.77
CA ALA A 53 -3.78 -2.64 -12.68
C ALA A 53 -3.52 -4.16 -12.65
N GLY A 54 -3.46 -4.76 -11.45
CA GLY A 54 -3.33 -6.21 -11.32
C GLY A 54 -4.51 -6.98 -11.94
N LEU A 55 -5.74 -6.51 -11.71
CA LEU A 55 -6.94 -7.12 -12.29
C LEU A 55 -6.94 -7.05 -13.82
N GLU A 56 -6.61 -5.89 -14.39
CA GLU A 56 -6.53 -5.68 -15.84
C GLU A 56 -5.51 -6.61 -16.48
N LYS A 57 -4.32 -6.72 -15.89
CA LYS A 57 -3.24 -7.59 -16.35
C LYS A 57 -3.60 -9.07 -16.27
N LEU A 58 -4.25 -9.48 -15.18
CA LEU A 58 -4.78 -10.84 -15.02
C LEU A 58 -5.86 -11.15 -16.07
N ALA A 59 -6.80 -10.23 -16.29
CA ALA A 59 -7.87 -10.40 -17.26
C ALA A 59 -7.34 -10.50 -18.71
N ALA A 60 -6.28 -9.75 -19.02
CA ALA A 60 -5.60 -9.79 -20.31
C ALA A 60 -4.55 -10.92 -20.43
N ASN A 61 -4.36 -11.73 -19.37
CA ASN A 61 -3.37 -12.81 -19.29
C ASN A 61 -1.95 -12.39 -19.75
N THR A 62 -1.51 -11.21 -19.33
CA THR A 62 -0.20 -10.69 -19.71
C THR A 62 0.93 -11.36 -18.92
N GLU A 63 2.12 -11.45 -19.52
CA GLU A 63 3.29 -12.09 -18.88
C GLU A 63 3.72 -11.38 -17.58
N ASP A 64 3.46 -10.07 -17.45
CA ASP A 64 3.74 -9.27 -16.25
C ASP A 64 2.64 -9.31 -15.19
N ALA A 65 1.53 -10.04 -15.40
CA ALA A 65 0.42 -10.08 -14.44
C ALA A 65 0.84 -10.56 -13.06
N SER A 66 1.73 -11.55 -12.98
CA SER A 66 2.20 -12.10 -11.70
C SER A 66 3.01 -11.09 -10.89
N ILE A 67 3.91 -10.33 -11.52
CA ILE A 67 4.73 -9.33 -10.80
C ILE A 67 3.86 -8.17 -10.32
N VAL A 68 2.95 -7.68 -11.16
CA VAL A 68 2.04 -6.57 -10.80
C VAL A 68 1.15 -6.95 -9.62
N CYS A 69 0.60 -8.17 -9.61
CA CYS A 69 -0.21 -8.66 -8.49
C CYS A 69 0.59 -8.76 -7.18
N SER A 70 1.83 -9.28 -7.24
CA SER A 70 2.69 -9.36 -6.06
C SER A 70 3.08 -7.98 -5.52
N VAL A 71 3.40 -7.02 -6.40
CA VAL A 71 3.66 -5.62 -6.01
C VAL A 71 2.41 -5.01 -5.37
N GLY A 72 1.23 -5.20 -5.97
CA GLY A 72 -0.03 -4.70 -5.43
C GLY A 72 -0.35 -5.26 -4.05
N LYS A 73 -0.18 -6.58 -3.84
CA LYS A 73 -0.39 -7.23 -2.54
C LYS A 73 0.59 -6.73 -1.48
N PHE A 74 1.87 -6.63 -1.84
CA PHE A 74 2.91 -6.09 -0.95
C PHE A 74 2.55 -4.66 -0.52
N LEU A 75 2.33 -3.77 -1.49
CA LEU A 75 2.04 -2.37 -1.23
C LEU A 75 0.77 -2.20 -0.37
N ALA A 76 -0.29 -2.93 -0.68
CA ALA A 76 -1.55 -2.85 0.06
C ALA A 76 -1.39 -3.23 1.54
N GLY A 77 -0.53 -4.21 1.85
CA GLY A 77 -0.25 -4.62 3.24
C GLY A 77 0.55 -3.56 4.00
N GLU A 78 1.66 -3.08 3.43
CA GLU A 78 2.51 -2.07 4.07
C GLU A 78 1.75 -0.75 4.28
N LYS A 79 1.04 -0.28 3.25
CA LYS A 79 0.32 0.99 3.29
C LYS A 79 -0.92 0.99 4.19
N LEU A 80 -1.58 -0.16 4.33
CA LEU A 80 -2.66 -0.28 5.31
C LEU A 80 -2.14 -0.21 6.75
N LEU A 81 -0.99 -0.82 7.04
CA LEU A 81 -0.38 -0.76 8.36
C LEU A 81 0.03 0.68 8.72
N GLU A 82 0.76 1.35 7.83
CA GLU A 82 1.18 2.75 8.00
C GLU A 82 -0.02 3.68 8.24
N ALA A 83 -1.11 3.51 7.46
CA ALA A 83 -2.32 4.30 7.65
C ALA A 83 -3.00 4.02 9.01
N ALA A 84 -2.98 2.78 9.48
CA ALA A 84 -3.53 2.44 10.80
C ALA A 84 -2.68 3.00 11.95
N GLU A 85 -1.36 3.10 11.79
CA GLU A 85 -0.49 3.79 12.75
C GLU A 85 -0.78 5.29 12.78
N HIS A 86 -0.97 5.91 11.62
CA HIS A 86 -1.41 7.31 11.53
C HIS A 86 -2.76 7.54 12.20
N LEU A 87 -3.74 6.66 11.98
CA LEU A 87 -5.04 6.70 12.65
C LEU A 87 -4.86 6.77 14.18
N VAL A 88 -4.09 5.84 14.75
CA VAL A 88 -3.86 5.78 16.21
C VAL A 88 -3.19 7.07 16.68
N GLN A 89 -2.14 7.52 15.99
CA GLN A 89 -1.37 8.70 16.42
C GLN A 89 -2.19 10.00 16.33
N LEU A 90 -3.01 10.17 15.29
CA LEU A 90 -3.88 11.35 15.13
C LEU A 90 -4.97 11.43 16.22
N HIS A 91 -5.35 10.28 16.79
CA HIS A 91 -6.26 10.20 17.94
C HIS A 91 -5.53 10.29 19.29
N GLY A 92 -4.19 10.16 19.31
CA GLY A 92 -3.36 10.20 20.52
C GLY A 92 -3.70 9.05 21.48
N HIS A 93 -3.75 9.34 22.78
CA HIS A 93 -4.10 8.33 23.80
C HIS A 93 -5.47 7.67 23.55
N LEU A 94 -6.43 8.40 22.96
CA LEU A 94 -7.72 7.83 22.57
C LEU A 94 -7.58 6.80 21.45
N GLY A 95 -6.62 6.96 20.55
CA GLY A 95 -6.33 5.97 19.50
C GLY A 95 -5.86 4.64 20.09
N PHE A 96 -5.14 4.69 21.20
CA PHE A 96 -4.69 3.51 21.94
C PHE A 96 -5.81 2.88 22.78
N MET A 97 -6.52 3.68 23.57
CA MET A 97 -7.55 3.20 24.52
C MET A 97 -8.86 2.80 23.84
N ASN A 98 -9.21 3.40 22.70
CA ASN A 98 -10.44 3.03 22.00
C ASN A 98 -10.25 1.70 21.27
N ASN A 99 -10.98 0.68 21.72
CA ASN A 99 -10.89 -0.66 21.15
C ASN A 99 -11.17 -0.72 19.64
N HIS A 100 -12.02 0.15 19.08
CA HIS A 100 -12.29 0.15 17.65
C HIS A 100 -11.16 0.79 16.82
N LEU A 101 -10.43 1.76 17.37
CA LEU A 101 -9.28 2.38 16.69
C LEU A 101 -8.05 1.49 16.81
N SER A 102 -7.74 1.01 18.02
CA SER A 102 -6.59 0.14 18.24
C SER A 102 -6.75 -1.24 17.58
N ARG A 103 -7.99 -1.74 17.43
CA ARG A 103 -8.24 -2.97 16.67
C ARG A 103 -7.90 -2.81 15.19
N GLN A 104 -8.17 -1.67 14.57
CA GLN A 104 -7.82 -1.45 13.16
C GLN A 104 -6.31 -1.57 12.91
N LEU A 105 -5.48 -1.13 13.86
CA LEU A 105 -4.04 -1.36 13.81
C LEU A 105 -3.68 -2.85 13.89
N ARG A 106 -4.28 -3.59 14.83
CA ARG A 106 -4.06 -5.05 14.93
C ARG A 106 -4.53 -5.80 13.68
N ASP A 107 -5.70 -5.44 13.15
CA ASP A 107 -6.27 -6.04 11.95
C ASP A 107 -5.37 -5.77 10.72
N ALA A 108 -4.79 -4.56 10.62
CA ALA A 108 -3.88 -4.19 9.53
C ALA A 108 -2.61 -5.06 9.47
N VAL A 109 -2.07 -5.49 10.62
CA VAL A 109 -0.92 -6.42 10.67
C VAL A 109 -1.22 -7.72 9.93
N GLY A 110 -2.47 -8.22 10.01
CA GLY A 110 -2.89 -9.44 9.31
C GLY A 110 -2.72 -9.34 7.79
N MET A 111 -2.83 -8.14 7.21
CA MET A 111 -2.69 -7.93 5.76
C MET A 111 -1.25 -8.16 5.26
N ARG A 112 -0.25 -8.04 6.15
CA ARG A 112 1.17 -8.34 5.86
C ARG A 112 1.50 -9.83 5.96
N ILE A 113 0.58 -10.65 6.44
CA ILE A 113 0.78 -12.08 6.73
C ILE A 113 -0.10 -12.93 5.81
N ALA A 114 -1.40 -12.67 5.79
CA ALA A 114 -2.37 -13.47 5.06
C ALA A 114 -2.23 -13.29 3.53
N GLY A 115 -2.44 -14.37 2.77
CA GLY A 115 -2.34 -14.37 1.30
C GLY A 115 -0.92 -14.17 0.77
N GLY A 116 0.08 -14.58 1.55
CA GLY A 116 1.51 -14.38 1.27
C GLY A 116 2.07 -13.22 2.08
N THR A 117 3.08 -13.53 2.90
CA THR A 117 3.74 -12.54 3.75
C THR A 117 4.46 -11.50 2.91
N SER A 118 4.78 -10.36 3.52
CA SER A 118 5.54 -9.29 2.85
C SER A 118 6.87 -9.80 2.29
N ASP A 119 7.57 -10.68 3.01
CA ASP A 119 8.82 -11.29 2.56
C ASP A 119 8.62 -12.25 1.39
N ILE A 120 7.55 -13.06 1.43
CA ILE A 120 7.19 -13.93 0.32
C ILE A 120 6.84 -13.11 -0.93
N GLN A 121 6.14 -11.99 -0.78
CA GLN A 121 5.87 -11.12 -1.95
C GLN A 121 7.16 -10.52 -2.52
N ARG A 122 8.15 -10.16 -1.68
CA ARG A 122 9.47 -9.71 -2.18
C ARG A 122 10.19 -10.80 -2.97
N ILE A 123 10.17 -12.04 -2.47
CA ILE A 123 10.74 -13.20 -3.17
C ILE A 123 10.04 -13.40 -4.52
N ASN A 124 8.71 -13.35 -4.55
CA ASN A 124 7.93 -13.50 -5.77
C ASN A 124 8.27 -12.40 -6.78
N ILE A 125 8.35 -11.14 -6.35
CA ILE A 125 8.75 -10.02 -7.19
C ILE A 125 10.13 -10.26 -7.79
N PHE A 126 11.12 -10.62 -6.96
CA PHE A 126 12.47 -10.89 -7.44
C PHE A 126 12.53 -12.05 -8.45
N ASN A 127 11.82 -13.15 -8.18
CA ASN A 127 11.77 -14.28 -9.09
C ASN A 127 11.16 -13.90 -10.46
N GLN A 128 10.12 -13.06 -10.46
CA GLN A 128 9.52 -12.56 -11.69
C GLN A 128 10.46 -11.60 -12.44
N MET A 129 11.15 -10.70 -11.73
CA MET A 129 12.18 -9.84 -12.34
C MET A 129 13.27 -10.67 -13.03
N ARG A 130 13.74 -11.73 -12.36
CA ARG A 130 14.73 -12.64 -12.93
C ARG A 130 14.19 -13.33 -14.17
N HIS A 131 12.97 -13.86 -14.12
CA HIS A 131 12.33 -14.51 -15.26
C HIS A 131 12.24 -13.58 -16.48
N GLN A 132 11.75 -12.35 -16.28
CA GLN A 132 11.67 -11.33 -17.33
C GLN A 132 13.05 -10.98 -17.91
N HIS A 133 14.07 -10.87 -17.07
CA HIS A 133 15.44 -10.63 -17.53
C HIS A 133 15.93 -11.75 -18.47
N HIS A 134 15.68 -13.03 -18.13
CA HIS A 134 16.06 -14.15 -18.99
C HIS A 134 15.27 -14.17 -20.31
N LEU A 135 13.98 -13.86 -20.29
CA LEU A 135 13.17 -13.74 -21.50
C LEU A 135 13.72 -12.65 -22.43
N ASN A 136 14.01 -11.47 -21.89
CA ASN A 136 14.55 -10.35 -22.66
C ASN A 136 15.95 -10.63 -23.23
N ALA A 137 16.81 -11.31 -22.46
CA ALA A 137 18.14 -11.71 -22.92
C ALA A 137 18.09 -12.72 -24.08
N ASN A 138 17.12 -13.65 -24.05
CA ASN A 138 16.93 -14.65 -25.10
C ASN A 138 16.20 -14.09 -26.34
N ALA A 139 15.50 -12.97 -26.21
CA ALA A 139 14.81 -12.28 -27.31
C ALA A 139 15.72 -11.31 -28.09
N ALA A 140 16.93 -11.02 -27.60
CA ALA A 140 17.92 -10.23 -28.34
C ALA A 140 18.38 -11.00 -29.60
N PRO A 141 18.31 -10.42 -30.80
CA PRO A 141 18.53 -11.17 -32.03
C PRO A 141 19.99 -11.63 -32.16
N VAL A 142 20.15 -12.90 -32.57
CA VAL A 142 21.39 -13.60 -32.96
C VAL A 142 22.06 -12.96 -34.22
N HIS A 143 21.69 -11.73 -34.61
CA HIS A 143 22.04 -11.12 -35.89
C HIS A 143 23.39 -10.39 -35.97
N MET A 144 24.31 -10.57 -35.03
CA MET A 144 25.67 -9.98 -35.11
C MET A 144 26.79 -10.99 -35.39
N ALA A 145 26.49 -12.24 -35.77
CA ALA A 145 27.51 -13.28 -35.99
C ALA A 145 27.66 -13.76 -37.45
N ALA A 146 27.21 -13.00 -38.46
CA ALA A 146 27.33 -13.39 -39.87
C ALA A 146 27.87 -12.25 -40.76
N ALA A 147 28.97 -11.62 -40.35
CA ALA A 147 29.70 -10.67 -41.18
C ALA A 147 31.20 -10.71 -40.89
N GLU A 148 31.85 -11.83 -41.24
CA GLU A 148 33.27 -11.90 -41.62
C GLU A 148 33.45 -12.93 -42.74
#